data_AF-A0A497TWV2-F1
#
_entry.id   AF-A0A497TWV2-F1
#
_cell.length_a   1.000
_cell.length_b   1.000
_cell.length_c   1.000
_cell.angle_alpha   90.00
_cell.angle_beta   90.00
_cell.angle_gamma   90.00
#
_symmetry.space_group_name_H-M   'P 1'
#
loop_
_entity.id
_entity.type
_entity.pdbx_description
1 polymer ?
#
loop_
_entity_poly.entity_id
_entity_poly.type
_entity_poly.pdbx_seq_one_letter_code
_entity_poly.pdbx_strand_id
1 'polypeptide(L)'
;MDTRWKHPFTCIVAGPTGCGKSTFVMRLLRHAATIIDPPPEKITWCYGVWQSAYVDNDLVRFEEGLPSGAFDASTRNLVVIDDLMAETDERVTTLFTKKSHHQNTSVLYLVQNLFPKNKESRTISLNTHYMVVFKNPRDASQIGHLARQMYPGRLKYVQEAFRDATTPPYGYLLVDLKQGTPDDMRLRTGVLPDDGVQYVYQPKV
;
A
#
# COMPACT_ATOMS: atom_id res chain seq x y z
N MET A 1 -9.75 -19.12 -3.38
CA MET A 1 -8.56 -18.75 -2.56
C MET A 1 -8.86 -17.43 -1.89
N ASP A 2 -8.44 -17.21 -0.65
CA ASP A 2 -8.71 -15.96 0.08
C ASP A 2 -7.81 -14.84 -0.44
N THR A 3 -8.41 -13.81 -1.07
CA THR A 3 -7.70 -12.67 -1.67
C THR A 3 -7.61 -11.47 -0.73
N ARG A 4 -8.16 -11.58 0.48
CA ARG A 4 -8.19 -10.50 1.48
C ARG A 4 -6.81 -10.22 2.05
N TRP A 5 -6.60 -8.97 2.44
CA TRP A 5 -5.36 -8.49 3.02
C TRP A 5 -5.31 -8.90 4.49
N LYS A 6 -4.27 -9.65 4.86
CA LYS A 6 -4.16 -10.20 6.22
C LYS A 6 -3.64 -9.17 7.20
N HIS A 7 -4.46 -8.78 8.17
CA HIS A 7 -4.05 -7.92 9.28
C HIS A 7 -3.25 -8.73 10.34
N PRO A 8 -2.26 -8.11 11.00
CA PRO A 8 -1.65 -6.82 10.66
C PRO A 8 -0.79 -6.91 9.40
N PHE A 9 -0.65 -5.79 8.68
CA PHE A 9 0.21 -5.69 7.49
C PHE A 9 0.87 -4.33 7.35
N THR A 10 1.89 -4.26 6.50
CA THR A 10 2.53 -3.03 6.09
C THR A 10 2.34 -2.88 4.59
N CYS A 11 1.97 -1.69 4.13
CA CYS A 11 1.67 -1.46 2.73
C CYS A 11 2.23 -0.12 2.27
N ILE A 12 2.89 -0.13 1.12
CA ILE A 12 3.28 1.07 0.39
C ILE A 12 2.25 1.31 -0.72
N VAL A 13 1.72 2.53 -0.79
CA VAL A 13 0.86 2.98 -1.89
C VAL A 13 1.65 4.04 -2.67
N ALA A 14 2.18 3.69 -3.84
CA ALA A 14 3.16 4.49 -4.55
C ALA A 14 2.65 5.03 -5.88
N GLY A 15 2.92 6.31 -6.16
CA GLY A 15 2.62 6.93 -7.45
C GLY A 15 2.70 8.47 -7.40
N PRO A 16 2.80 9.16 -8.54
CA PRO A 16 3.01 10.61 -8.57
C PRO A 16 1.81 11.38 -8.00
N THR A 17 1.98 12.69 -7.78
CA THR A 17 0.89 13.58 -7.37
C THR A 17 -0.29 13.47 -8.34
N GLY A 18 -1.51 13.40 -7.82
CA GLY A 18 -2.73 13.30 -8.63
C GLY A 18 -3.04 11.91 -9.21
N CYS A 19 -2.25 10.87 -8.93
CA CYS A 19 -2.50 9.53 -9.49
C CYS A 19 -3.60 8.71 -8.80
N GLY A 20 -4.26 9.25 -7.77
CA GLY A 20 -5.40 8.59 -7.10
C GLY A 20 -5.08 7.80 -5.84
N LYS A 21 -3.89 7.94 -5.22
CA LYS A 21 -3.51 7.22 -3.98
C LYS A 21 -4.51 7.40 -2.84
N SER A 22 -4.77 8.66 -2.44
CA SER A 22 -5.67 8.97 -1.33
C SER A 22 -7.10 8.49 -1.63
N THR A 23 -7.57 8.65 -2.87
CA THR A 23 -8.87 8.10 -3.33
C THR A 23 -8.92 6.58 -3.23
N PHE A 24 -7.87 5.86 -3.65
CA PHE A 24 -7.79 4.40 -3.52
C PHE A 24 -7.87 3.97 -2.06
N VAL A 25 -7.15 4.65 -1.17
CA VAL A 25 -7.17 4.32 0.25
C VAL A 25 -8.53 4.59 0.86
N MET A 26 -9.18 5.71 0.55
CA MET A 26 -10.55 5.99 1.02
C MET A 26 -11.55 4.92 0.55
N ARG A 27 -11.44 4.43 -0.69
CA ARG A 27 -12.26 3.31 -1.20
C ARG A 27 -11.95 2.01 -0.46
N LEU A 28 -10.68 1.72 -0.20
CA LEU A 28 -10.25 0.57 0.60
C LEU A 28 -10.83 0.64 2.03
N LEU A 29 -10.80 1.81 2.67
CA LEU A 29 -11.35 2.00 4.02
C LEU A 29 -12.87 1.81 4.06
N ARG A 30 -13.59 2.31 3.04
CA ARG A 30 -15.04 2.07 2.90
C ARG A 30 -15.38 0.58 2.86
N HIS A 31 -14.48 -0.23 2.30
CA HIS A 31 -14.62 -1.67 2.15
C HIS A 31 -13.71 -2.46 3.11
N ALA A 32 -13.22 -1.85 4.20
CA ALA A 32 -12.22 -2.47 5.06
C ALA A 32 -12.73 -3.81 5.65
N ALA A 33 -14.02 -3.89 5.97
CA ALA A 33 -14.67 -5.10 6.49
C ALA A 33 -14.63 -6.30 5.52
N THR A 34 -14.54 -6.05 4.21
CA THR A 34 -14.55 -7.09 3.17
C THR A 34 -13.16 -7.35 2.60
N ILE A 35 -12.29 -6.33 2.56
CA ILE A 35 -10.95 -6.41 1.98
C ILE A 35 -9.90 -6.86 3.01
N ILE A 36 -10.06 -6.49 4.28
CA ILE A 36 -9.06 -6.74 5.33
C ILE A 36 -9.58 -7.81 6.30
N ASP A 37 -8.71 -8.76 6.63
CA ASP A 37 -9.05 -9.88 7.50
C ASP A 37 -7.99 -10.09 8.60
N PRO A 38 -8.37 -10.04 9.88
CA PRO A 38 -9.62 -9.45 10.40
C PRO A 38 -9.69 -7.93 10.15
N PRO A 39 -10.88 -7.32 10.08
CA PRO A 39 -11.01 -5.91 9.77
C PRO A 39 -10.56 -5.00 10.93
N PRO A 40 -10.08 -3.78 10.64
CA PRO A 40 -9.63 -2.84 11.66
C PRO A 40 -10.80 -2.33 12.50
N GLU A 41 -10.52 -2.02 13.76
CA GLU A 41 -11.45 -1.45 14.75
C GLU A 41 -11.23 0.06 14.91
N LYS A 42 -9.98 0.52 14.79
CA LYS A 42 -9.63 1.94 14.86
C LYS A 42 -8.77 2.31 13.67
N ILE A 43 -9.11 3.42 13.01
CA ILE A 43 -8.38 3.95 11.86
C ILE A 43 -7.86 5.34 12.22
N THR A 44 -6.56 5.54 12.09
CA THR A 44 -5.91 6.85 12.23
C THR A 44 -5.35 7.26 10.87
N TRP A 45 -5.71 8.44 10.39
CA TRP A 45 -5.18 9.03 9.17
C TRP A 45 -4.27 10.21 9.49
N CYS A 46 -2.98 9.97 9.39
CA CYS A 46 -1.92 10.97 9.53
C CYS A 46 -1.72 11.70 8.20
N TYR A 47 -1.87 13.03 8.17
CA TYR A 47 -1.75 13.84 6.95
C TYR A 47 -0.76 15.00 7.10
N GLY A 48 -0.03 15.34 6.03
CA GLY A 48 0.76 16.57 5.94
C GLY A 48 -0.05 17.78 5.45
N VAL A 49 -0.96 17.55 4.51
CA VAL A 49 -1.86 18.57 3.96
C VAL A 49 -3.30 18.06 3.96
N TRP A 50 -4.24 18.89 4.44
CA TRP A 50 -5.66 18.56 4.40
C TRP A 50 -6.15 18.46 2.95
N GLN A 51 -6.84 17.38 2.60
CA GLN A 51 -7.45 17.18 1.28
C GLN A 51 -8.97 17.26 1.37
N SER A 52 -9.62 17.89 0.40
CA SER A 52 -11.09 17.93 0.30
C SER A 52 -11.73 16.54 0.11
N ALA A 53 -10.93 15.55 -0.32
CA ALA A 53 -11.35 14.16 -0.43
C ALA A 53 -11.46 13.43 0.92
N TYR A 54 -10.96 14.03 2.01
CA TYR A 54 -11.17 13.54 3.36
C TYR A 54 -12.62 13.82 3.73
N VAL A 55 -13.46 12.80 3.57
CA VAL A 55 -14.87 12.87 3.94
C VAL A 55 -15.00 12.43 5.39
N ASP A 56 -15.85 13.10 6.16
CA ASP A 56 -16.21 12.68 7.51
C ASP A 56 -16.66 11.21 7.46
N ASN A 57 -15.89 10.37 8.12
CA ASN A 57 -16.21 8.98 8.40
C ASN A 57 -15.93 8.80 9.88
N ASP A 58 -16.96 8.50 10.66
CA ASP A 58 -16.86 8.34 12.12
C ASP A 58 -15.81 7.31 12.55
N LEU A 59 -15.37 6.43 11.65
CA LEU A 59 -14.34 5.42 11.89
C LEU A 59 -12.90 5.93 11.74
N VAL A 60 -12.70 7.10 11.10
CA VAL A 60 -11.38 7.64 10.77
C VAL A 60 -11.07 8.85 11.63
N ARG A 61 -10.07 8.71 12.51
CA ARG A 61 -9.49 9.83 13.24
C ARG A 61 -8.40 10.47 12.40
N PHE A 62 -8.58 11.73 12.03
CA PHE A 62 -7.55 12.50 11.32
C PHE A 62 -6.57 13.15 12.31
N GLU A 63 -5.28 13.06 12.01
CA GLU A 63 -4.19 13.67 12.79
C GLU A 63 -3.20 14.36 11.84
N GLU A 64 -2.84 15.61 12.12
CA GLU A 64 -1.82 16.31 11.35
C GLU A 64 -0.41 15.84 11.77
N GLY A 65 0.45 15.58 10.78
CA GLY A 65 1.82 15.12 11.00
C GLY A 65 1.95 13.60 11.20
N LEU A 66 3.16 13.15 11.55
CA LEU A 66 3.46 11.74 11.77
C LEU A 66 2.79 11.19 13.03
N PRO A 67 2.47 9.88 13.08
CA PRO A 67 1.80 9.27 14.23
C PRO A 67 2.60 9.50 15.52
N SER A 68 1.94 10.12 16.50
CA SER A 68 2.54 10.54 17.77
C SER A 68 2.02 9.66 18.92
N GLY A 69 2.42 8.39 18.96
CA GLY A 69 2.00 7.50 20.04
C GLY A 69 2.30 6.03 19.80
N ALA A 70 1.97 5.23 20.80
CA ALA A 70 1.87 3.78 20.66
C ALA A 70 0.42 3.41 20.37
N PHE A 71 0.23 2.45 19.47
CA PHE A 71 -1.07 1.86 19.22
C PHE A 71 -1.36 0.78 20.27
N ASP A 72 -2.61 0.72 20.73
CA ASP A 72 -3.06 -0.29 21.68
C ASP A 72 -3.11 -1.66 21.00
N ALA A 73 -2.25 -2.58 21.43
CA ALA A 73 -2.12 -3.91 20.85
C ALA A 73 -3.36 -4.79 21.04
N SER A 74 -4.25 -4.44 21.97
CA SER A 74 -5.52 -5.15 22.16
C SER A 74 -6.59 -4.78 21.13
N THR A 75 -6.37 -3.70 20.38
CA THR A 75 -7.25 -3.22 19.30
C THR A 75 -6.62 -3.51 17.93
N ARG A 76 -7.41 -3.84 16.91
CA ARG A 76 -6.95 -3.91 15.51
C ARG A 76 -6.84 -2.51 14.93
N ASN A 77 -5.63 -1.97 14.85
CA ASN A 77 -5.40 -0.61 14.38
C ASN A 77 -5.07 -0.58 12.88
N LEU A 78 -5.48 0.47 12.18
CA LEU A 78 -5.01 0.79 10.83
C LEU A 78 -4.54 2.24 10.78
N VAL A 79 -3.30 2.44 10.34
CA VAL A 79 -2.69 3.77 10.25
C VAL A 79 -2.45 4.10 8.80
N VAL A 80 -2.98 5.22 8.34
CA VAL A 80 -2.66 5.80 7.04
C VAL A 80 -1.68 6.94 7.25
N ILE A 81 -0.60 6.98 6.47
CA ILE A 81 0.39 8.06 6.47
C ILE A 81 0.39 8.66 5.06
N ASP A 82 -0.24 9.82 4.90
CA ASP A 82 -0.41 10.52 3.62
C ASP A 82 0.31 11.86 3.57
N ASP A 83 0.97 12.12 2.45
CA ASP A 83 1.72 13.36 2.18
C ASP A 83 2.75 13.73 3.27
N LEU A 84 3.39 12.71 3.86
CA LEU A 84 4.39 12.84 4.93
C LEU A 84 5.73 12.17 4.57
N MET A 85 5.99 12.00 3.26
CA MET A 85 7.17 11.28 2.76
C MET A 85 8.48 12.03 3.08
N ALA A 86 8.46 13.37 3.09
CA ALA A 86 9.63 14.20 3.38
C ALA A 86 9.93 14.23 4.90
N GLU A 87 8.88 14.12 5.71
CA GLU A 87 8.86 14.15 7.16
C GLU A 87 9.22 12.78 7.76
N THR A 88 9.17 11.72 6.94
CA THR A 88 9.37 10.33 7.35
C THR A 88 10.71 10.11 8.05
N ASP A 89 10.62 9.60 9.28
CA ASP A 89 11.74 9.33 10.16
C ASP A 89 11.68 7.88 10.73
N GLU A 90 12.52 7.62 11.74
CA GLU A 90 12.62 6.32 12.42
C GLU A 90 11.27 5.82 12.98
N ARG A 91 10.30 6.70 13.29
CA ARG A 91 8.98 6.29 13.78
C ARG A 91 8.25 5.44 12.74
N VAL A 92 8.29 5.85 11.48
CA VAL A 92 7.68 5.12 10.36
C VAL A 92 8.42 3.81 10.12
N THR A 93 9.75 3.83 10.12
CA THR A 93 10.56 2.60 10.00
C THR A 93 10.25 1.60 11.11
N THR A 94 10.06 2.08 12.33
CA THR A 94 9.72 1.24 13.48
C THR A 94 8.34 0.61 13.34
N LEU A 95 7.37 1.33 12.74
CA LEU A 95 6.07 0.77 12.36
C LEU A 95 6.21 -0.39 11.38
N PHE A 96 7.07 -0.24 10.37
CA PHE A 96 7.28 -1.27 9.35
C PHE A 96 8.08 -2.49 9.85
N THR A 97 8.97 -2.34 10.84
CA THR A 97 9.90 -3.39 11.25
C THR A 97 9.49 -4.16 12.51
N LYS A 98 9.02 -3.43 13.53
CA LYS A 98 8.78 -4.01 14.87
C LYS A 98 7.31 -3.88 15.25
N LYS A 99 6.75 -2.68 15.10
CA LYS A 99 5.47 -2.35 15.75
C LYS A 99 4.25 -2.91 15.02
N SER A 100 4.26 -3.11 13.70
CA SER A 100 3.07 -3.60 12.99
C SER A 100 2.53 -4.91 13.57
N HIS A 101 3.37 -5.93 13.71
CA HIS A 101 2.96 -7.22 14.28
C HIS A 101 2.76 -7.17 15.80
N HIS A 102 3.63 -6.46 16.53
CA HIS A 102 3.57 -6.41 18.00
C HIS A 102 2.43 -5.52 18.54
N GLN A 103 1.97 -4.54 17.77
CA GLN A 103 0.92 -3.61 18.18
C GLN A 103 -0.42 -3.86 17.48
N ASN A 104 -0.56 -5.00 16.77
CA ASN A 104 -1.79 -5.33 16.05
C ASN A 104 -2.21 -4.17 15.11
N THR A 105 -1.23 -3.66 14.36
CA THR A 105 -1.36 -2.42 13.58
C THR A 105 -1.03 -2.67 12.12
N SER A 106 -2.01 -2.44 11.25
CA SER A 106 -1.77 -2.30 9.82
C SER A 106 -1.30 -0.88 9.49
N VAL A 107 -0.46 -0.75 8.46
CA VAL A 107 0.10 0.53 8.02
C VAL A 107 -0.07 0.67 6.52
N LEU A 108 -0.60 1.81 6.07
CA LEU A 108 -0.70 2.25 4.69
C LEU A 108 0.14 3.52 4.54
N TYR A 109 1.25 3.44 3.83
CA TYR A 109 2.18 4.55 3.66
C TYR A 109 2.15 5.04 2.20
N LEU A 110 1.66 6.26 1.99
CA LEU A 110 1.48 6.84 0.67
C LEU A 110 2.72 7.63 0.29
N VAL A 111 3.32 7.28 -0.85
CA VAL A 111 4.58 7.87 -1.31
C VAL A 111 4.48 8.34 -2.76
N GLN A 112 5.12 9.46 -3.07
CA GLN A 112 5.17 10.01 -4.43
C GLN A 112 6.16 9.24 -5.32
N ASN A 113 7.15 8.59 -4.70
CA ASN A 113 8.18 7.81 -5.37
C ASN A 113 8.33 6.47 -4.64
N LEU A 114 8.44 5.37 -5.39
CA LEU A 114 8.69 4.04 -4.82
C LEU A 114 10.10 3.90 -4.23
N PHE A 115 11.07 4.67 -4.73
CA PHE A 115 12.47 4.65 -4.30
C PHE A 115 12.95 6.05 -3.87
N PRO A 116 12.39 6.64 -2.79
CA PRO A 116 12.84 7.93 -2.30
C PRO A 116 14.26 7.82 -1.74
N LYS A 117 15.05 8.89 -1.85
CA LYS A 117 16.45 8.97 -1.39
C LYS A 117 16.60 9.07 0.14
N ASN A 118 15.59 8.69 0.91
CA ASN A 118 15.62 8.67 2.37
C ASN A 118 16.36 7.43 2.87
N LYS A 119 17.22 7.56 3.89
CA LYS A 119 17.93 6.43 4.53
C LYS A 119 16.98 5.35 5.06
N GLU A 120 15.79 5.75 5.48
CA GLU A 120 14.74 4.86 6.02
C GLU A 120 14.02 4.04 4.94
N SER A 121 14.00 4.56 3.71
CA SER A 121 13.24 4.03 2.57
C SER A 121 13.53 2.56 2.29
N ARG A 122 14.81 2.18 2.32
CA ARG A 122 15.22 0.80 2.03
C ARG A 122 14.65 -0.18 3.07
N THR A 123 14.73 0.17 4.35
CA THR A 123 14.24 -0.67 5.43
C THR A 123 12.73 -0.79 5.37
N ILE A 124 12.02 0.32 5.16
CA ILE A 124 10.56 0.33 4.97
C ILE A 124 10.16 -0.57 3.79
N SER A 125 10.81 -0.40 2.63
CA SER A 125 10.53 -1.18 1.42
C SER A 125 10.72 -2.68 1.61
N LEU A 126 11.83 -3.09 2.24
CA LEU A 126 12.12 -4.51 2.49
C LEU A 126 11.16 -5.17 3.50
N ASN A 127 10.55 -4.39 4.40
CA ASN A 127 9.58 -4.88 5.39
C ASN A 127 8.13 -4.62 4.96
N THR A 128 7.88 -4.33 3.68
CA THR A 128 6.54 -4.11 3.13
C THR A 128 5.90 -5.42 2.72
N HIS A 129 4.68 -5.68 3.20
CA HIS A 129 3.89 -6.86 2.83
C HIS A 129 3.08 -6.69 1.55
N TYR A 130 2.59 -5.48 1.27
CA TYR A 130 1.81 -5.17 0.08
C TYR A 130 2.31 -3.89 -0.59
N MET A 131 2.39 -3.86 -1.92
CA MET A 131 2.60 -2.59 -2.64
C MET A 131 1.46 -2.36 -3.61
N VAL A 132 0.82 -1.20 -3.53
CA VAL A 132 -0.12 -0.71 -4.54
C VAL A 132 0.63 0.31 -5.38
N VAL A 133 0.91 -0.03 -6.63
CA VAL A 133 1.76 0.78 -7.51
C VAL A 133 0.92 1.37 -8.64
N PHE A 134 0.87 2.69 -8.71
CA PHE A 134 0.23 3.45 -9.79
C PHE A 134 1.23 3.81 -10.87
N LYS A 135 0.72 4.09 -12.07
CA LYS A 135 1.52 4.55 -13.21
C LYS A 135 2.19 5.89 -12.90
N ASN A 136 3.49 5.96 -13.16
CA ASN A 136 4.24 7.21 -13.25
C ASN A 136 4.73 7.42 -14.69
N PRO A 137 4.01 8.20 -15.52
CA PRO A 137 4.41 8.44 -16.91
C PRO A 137 5.78 9.13 -17.06
N ARG A 138 6.20 9.90 -16.05
CA ARG A 138 7.50 10.61 -16.05
C ARG A 138 8.67 9.67 -15.75
N ASP A 139 8.46 8.69 -14.88
CA ASP A 139 9.50 7.76 -14.44
C ASP A 139 9.01 6.31 -14.54
N ALA A 140 8.92 5.83 -15.78
CA ALA A 140 8.55 4.45 -16.08
C ALA A 140 9.62 3.43 -15.62
N SER A 141 10.81 3.87 -15.20
CA SER A 141 11.89 2.98 -14.79
C SER A 141 11.60 2.27 -13.46
N GLN A 142 10.79 2.87 -12.59
CA GLN A 142 10.52 2.37 -11.23
C GLN A 142 10.00 0.93 -11.24
N ILE A 143 9.05 0.60 -12.12
CA ILE A 143 8.53 -0.76 -12.20
C ILE A 143 9.59 -1.75 -12.69
N GLY A 144 10.49 -1.33 -13.58
CA GLY A 144 11.60 -2.16 -14.04
C GLY A 144 12.60 -2.46 -12.92
N HIS A 145 12.87 -1.49 -12.04
CA HIS A 145 13.70 -1.69 -10.86
C HIS A 145 13.05 -2.63 -9.85
N LEU A 146 11.77 -2.43 -9.54
CA LEU A 146 11.00 -3.32 -8.65
C LEU A 146 10.96 -4.76 -9.21
N ALA A 147 10.66 -4.89 -10.51
CA ALA A 147 10.61 -6.18 -11.20
C ALA A 147 11.94 -6.94 -11.11
N ARG A 148 13.09 -6.24 -11.22
CA ARG A 148 14.41 -6.85 -11.09
C ARG A 148 14.67 -7.39 -9.68
N GLN A 149 14.17 -6.72 -8.65
CA GLN A 149 14.32 -7.15 -7.26
C GLN A 149 13.45 -8.35 -6.94
N MET A 150 12.20 -8.36 -7.42
CA MET A 150 11.23 -9.41 -7.09
C MET A 150 11.32 -10.64 -8.00
N TYR A 151 11.59 -10.45 -9.29
CA TYR A 151 11.60 -11.51 -10.30
C TYR A 151 12.88 -11.45 -11.13
N PRO A 152 14.05 -11.76 -10.54
CA PRO A 152 15.31 -11.84 -11.29
C PRO A 152 15.16 -12.74 -12.52
N GLY A 153 15.54 -12.23 -13.70
CA GLY A 153 15.42 -12.96 -14.97
C GLY A 153 14.02 -12.99 -15.60
N ARG A 154 12.97 -12.50 -14.93
CA ARG A 154 11.58 -12.47 -15.45
C ARG A 154 10.94 -11.07 -15.41
N LEU A 155 11.72 -10.03 -15.70
CA LEU A 155 11.27 -8.64 -15.59
C LEU A 155 10.07 -8.33 -16.49
N LYS A 156 10.03 -8.91 -17.70
CA LYS A 156 8.95 -8.70 -18.68
C LYS A 156 7.59 -9.09 -18.11
N TYR A 157 7.51 -10.16 -17.31
CA TYR A 157 6.26 -10.61 -16.69
C TYR A 157 5.63 -9.50 -15.85
N VAL A 158 6.40 -8.89 -14.94
CA VAL A 158 5.94 -7.80 -14.09
C VAL A 158 5.62 -6.54 -14.90
N GLN A 159 6.46 -6.22 -15.90
CA GLN A 159 6.25 -5.05 -16.75
C GLN A 159 4.99 -5.15 -17.61
N GLU A 160 4.68 -6.33 -18.13
CA GLU A 160 3.46 -6.60 -18.90
C GLU A 160 2.23 -6.53 -17.99
N ALA A 161 2.28 -7.17 -16.82
CA ALA A 161 1.22 -7.09 -15.80
C ALA A 161 0.93 -5.65 -15.37
N PHE A 162 1.98 -4.87 -15.08
CA PHE A 162 1.83 -3.46 -14.71
C PHE A 162 1.26 -2.60 -15.84
N ARG A 163 1.71 -2.82 -17.08
CA ARG A 163 1.20 -2.07 -18.24
C ARG A 163 -0.29 -2.33 -18.45
N ASP A 164 -0.70 -3.58 -18.33
CA ASP A 164 -2.11 -3.97 -18.44
C ASP A 164 -2.94 -3.37 -17.31
N ALA A 165 -2.54 -3.59 -16.06
CA ALA A 165 -3.20 -3.09 -14.84
C ALA A 165 -3.35 -1.56 -14.79
N THR A 166 -2.46 -0.84 -15.49
CA THR A 166 -2.44 0.62 -15.54
C THR A 166 -2.88 1.19 -16.90
N THR A 167 -3.54 0.39 -17.72
CA THR A 167 -4.17 0.86 -18.97
C THR A 167 -5.36 1.79 -18.67
N PRO A 168 -6.27 1.46 -17.73
CA PRO A 168 -7.32 2.38 -17.32
C PRO A 168 -6.76 3.59 -16.53
N PRO A 169 -7.41 4.76 -16.61
CA PRO A 169 -7.13 5.87 -15.70
C PRO A 169 -7.23 5.42 -14.25
N TYR A 170 -6.27 5.85 -13.41
CA TYR A 170 -6.17 5.45 -12.00
C TYR A 170 -6.01 3.94 -11.75
N GLY A 171 -5.68 3.17 -12.80
CA GLY A 171 -5.31 1.77 -12.68
C GLY A 171 -4.03 1.61 -11.85
N TYR A 172 -3.94 0.48 -11.15
CA TYR A 172 -2.85 0.16 -10.24
C TYR A 172 -2.55 -1.34 -10.27
N LEU A 173 -1.32 -1.70 -9.92
CA LEU A 173 -0.93 -3.09 -9.67
C LEU A 173 -0.76 -3.29 -8.17
N LEU A 174 -1.52 -4.23 -7.59
CA LEU A 174 -1.22 -4.80 -6.28
C LEU A 174 -0.11 -5.84 -6.42
N VAL A 175 0.89 -5.69 -5.57
CA VAL A 175 1.98 -6.63 -5.36
C VAL A 175 1.90 -7.19 -3.95
N ASP A 176 1.76 -8.50 -3.84
CA ASP A 176 1.63 -9.24 -2.58
C ASP A 176 2.95 -9.95 -2.24
N LEU A 177 3.65 -9.39 -1.27
CA LEU A 177 4.99 -9.81 -0.82
C LEU A 177 4.94 -10.67 0.44
N LYS A 178 3.74 -11.07 0.92
CA LYS A 178 3.66 -11.99 2.05
C LYS A 178 4.27 -13.35 1.70
N GLN A 179 4.94 -13.96 2.68
CA GLN A 179 5.58 -15.27 2.54
C GLN A 179 4.56 -16.38 2.24
N GLY A 180 3.37 -16.32 2.84
CA GLY A 180 2.32 -17.31 2.65
C GLY A 180 1.50 -17.15 1.36
N THR A 181 1.74 -16.10 0.57
CA THR A 181 1.01 -15.88 -0.69
C THR A 181 1.62 -16.75 -1.80
N PRO A 182 0.81 -17.57 -2.49
CA PRO A 182 1.27 -18.34 -3.65
C PRO A 182 1.86 -17.45 -4.75
N ASP A 183 2.90 -17.92 -5.42
CA ASP A 183 3.65 -17.12 -6.41
C ASP A 183 2.79 -16.65 -7.58
N ASP A 184 1.80 -17.45 -7.98
CA ASP A 184 0.83 -17.16 -9.04
C ASP A 184 -0.28 -16.18 -8.63
N MET A 185 -0.28 -15.72 -7.37
CA MET A 185 -1.28 -14.80 -6.80
C MET A 185 -0.66 -13.46 -6.36
N ARG A 186 0.64 -13.27 -6.60
CA ARG A 186 1.38 -12.10 -6.12
C ARG A 186 1.05 -10.81 -6.87
N LEU A 187 0.66 -10.88 -8.14
CA LEU A 187 0.39 -9.71 -8.97
C LEU A 187 -1.10 -9.64 -9.31
N ARG A 188 -1.79 -8.61 -8.82
CA ARG A 188 -3.24 -8.48 -8.94
C ARG A 188 -3.67 -7.05 -9.28
N THR A 189 -4.83 -6.88 -9.87
CA THR A 189 -5.49 -5.55 -10.03
C THR A 189 -7.00 -5.68 -9.84
N GLY A 190 -7.69 -4.56 -9.72
CA GLY A 190 -9.14 -4.54 -9.45
C GLY A 190 -9.49 -5.18 -8.10
N VAL A 191 -8.67 -4.93 -7.07
CA VAL A 191 -8.78 -5.61 -5.77
C VAL A 191 -9.80 -4.97 -4.83
N LEU A 192 -10.33 -3.81 -5.17
CA LEU A 192 -11.41 -3.16 -4.42
C LEU A 192 -12.77 -3.56 -5.02
N PRO A 193 -13.83 -3.74 -4.21
CA PRO A 193 -15.17 -4.05 -4.72
C PRO A 193 -15.68 -3.06 -5.77
N ASP A 194 -15.33 -1.78 -5.63
CA ASP A 194 -15.68 -0.72 -6.56
C ASP A 194 -15.02 -0.87 -7.95
N ASP A 195 -13.98 -1.68 -8.11
CA ASP A 195 -13.30 -1.92 -9.40
C ASP A 195 -14.01 -3.00 -10.25
N GLY A 196 -14.99 -3.71 -9.69
CA GLY A 196 -15.69 -4.80 -10.34
C GLY A 196 -14.91 -6.11 -10.30
N VAL A 197 -14.34 -6.52 -11.43
CA VAL A 197 -13.66 -7.83 -11.56
C VAL A 197 -12.20 -7.70 -11.10
N GLN A 198 -11.81 -8.57 -10.17
CA GLN A 198 -10.42 -8.74 -9.79
C GLN A 198 -9.68 -9.62 -10.79
N TYR A 199 -8.49 -9.17 -11.22
CA TYR A 199 -7.61 -9.93 -12.11
C TYR A 199 -6.34 -10.37 -11.37
N VAL A 200 -5.85 -11.56 -11.73
CA VAL A 200 -4.58 -12.12 -11.26
C VAL A 200 -3.70 -12.35 -12.47
N TYR A 201 -2.47 -11.84 -12.44
CA TYR A 201 -1.51 -12.06 -13.51
C TYR A 201 -0.70 -13.33 -13.24
N GLN A 202 -0.53 -14.15 -14.27
CA GLN A 202 0.26 -15.37 -14.22
C GLN A 202 1.38 -15.32 -15.26
N PRO A 203 2.56 -15.91 -14.97
CA PRO A 203 3.62 -16.01 -15.96
C PRO A 203 3.17 -16.89 -17.13
N LYS A 204 3.56 -16.52 -18.35
CA LYS A 204 3.39 -17.39 -19.52
C LYS A 204 4.28 -18.62 -19.32
N VAL A 205 3.69 -19.81 -19.50
CA VAL A 205 4.39 -21.12 -19.49
C VAL A 205 5.29 -21.23 -20.71
#